data_AF-A0A0M9ECW6-F1
#
_entry.id   AF-A0A0M9ECW6-F1
#
_cell.length_a   1.000
_cell.length_b   1.000
_cell.length_c   1.000
_cell.angle_alpha   90.00
_cell.angle_beta   90.00
_cell.angle_gamma   90.00
#
_symmetry.space_group_name_H-M   'P 1'
#
loop_
_entity.id
_entity.type
_entity.pdbx_description
1 polymer ?
#
loop_
_entity_poly.entity_id
_entity_poly.type
_entity_poly.pdbx_seq_one_letter_code
_entity_poly.pdbx_strand_id
1 'polypeptide(L)'
;MQPHKPIVETNVPDAIYTDRQDFLDYFENAAIRAIDKKTMSTALLGQKRMGKTEIFKRVANRLFDSQNHKSEQTVIPIYFQFSDTMKSRKQFAIDYMENLLRWYAAFKLNQPSLIQHPGDKKDLINFIEVKIDINEGLMIAIDQFKAALNDGLTLPEQKAVMLPRVLAYYGNTTIAMFLDEFQNILLPQYDFDIVGFFQEAVESLSCPHFVTGSAVSMNLLMCPLMKLEIL
;
A
#
# COMPACT_ATOMS: atom_id res chain seq x y z
N MET A 1 -26.61 14.49 3.79
CA MET A 1 -25.33 14.16 3.13
C MET A 1 -25.43 12.73 2.65
N GLN A 2 -25.20 12.45 1.37
CA GLN A 2 -25.07 11.05 0.93
C GLN A 2 -23.80 10.49 1.57
N PRO A 3 -23.81 9.27 2.14
CA PRO A 3 -22.61 8.67 2.69
C PRO A 3 -21.58 8.55 1.57
N HIS A 4 -20.38 9.09 1.80
CA HIS A 4 -19.25 8.93 0.90
C HIS A 4 -18.98 7.42 0.74
N LYS A 5 -19.01 6.90 -0.49
CA LYS A 5 -18.75 5.49 -0.73
C LYS A 5 -17.28 5.21 -0.41
N PRO A 6 -16.95 4.27 0.48
CA PRO A 6 -15.57 4.04 0.89
C PRO A 6 -14.71 3.63 -0.31
N ILE A 7 -13.45 4.06 -0.33
CA ILE A 7 -12.48 3.72 -1.38
C ILE A 7 -12.28 2.20 -1.45
N VAL A 8 -12.09 1.59 -0.27
CA VAL A 8 -12.07 0.14 -0.06
C VAL A 8 -13.27 -0.27 0.77
N GLU A 9 -14.03 -1.23 0.27
CA GLU A 9 -15.22 -1.74 0.95
C GLU A 9 -14.91 -2.34 2.32
N THR A 10 -15.59 -1.82 3.34
CA THR A 10 -15.58 -2.30 4.72
C THR A 10 -16.66 -3.36 4.92
N ASN A 11 -16.34 -4.42 5.67
CA ASN A 11 -17.27 -5.53 5.87
C ASN A 11 -18.19 -5.32 7.09
N VAL A 12 -17.82 -4.39 7.97
CA VAL A 12 -18.55 -4.10 9.20
C VAL A 12 -19.08 -2.67 9.13
N PRO A 13 -20.37 -2.40 9.40
CA PRO A 13 -20.90 -1.05 9.48
C PRO A 13 -20.29 -0.24 10.64
N ASP A 14 -20.11 1.06 10.44
CA ASP A 14 -19.52 1.96 11.45
C ASP A 14 -20.28 1.96 12.78
N ALA A 15 -21.61 1.85 12.74
CA ALA A 15 -22.46 1.88 13.92
C ALA A 15 -22.20 0.74 14.93
N ILE A 16 -21.59 -0.36 14.47
CA ILE A 16 -21.29 -1.53 15.31
C ILE A 16 -19.78 -1.81 15.40
N TYR A 17 -18.94 -0.96 14.78
CA TYR A 17 -17.48 -1.09 14.84
C TYR A 17 -16.94 -0.34 16.07
N THR A 18 -17.02 -0.98 17.24
CA THR A 18 -16.55 -0.43 18.51
C THR A 18 -15.20 -1.04 18.93
N ASP A 19 -14.56 -0.47 19.96
CA ASP A 19 -13.39 -1.05 20.66
C ASP A 19 -12.13 -1.29 19.81
N ARG A 20 -12.00 -0.58 18.69
CA ARG A 20 -10.83 -0.64 17.79
C ARG A 20 -10.26 0.75 17.46
N GLN A 21 -10.79 1.80 18.10
CA GLN A 21 -10.42 3.19 17.82
C GLN A 21 -8.93 3.44 18.07
N ASP A 22 -8.35 2.88 19.14
CA ASP A 22 -6.92 3.04 19.44
C ASP A 22 -6.01 2.53 18.31
N PHE A 23 -6.38 1.42 17.66
CA PHE A 23 -5.63 0.91 16.51
C PHE A 23 -5.80 1.80 15.29
N LEU A 24 -7.02 2.28 15.02
CA LEU A 24 -7.27 3.20 13.92
C LEU A 24 -6.45 4.49 14.10
N ASP A 25 -6.52 5.09 15.28
CA ASP A 25 -5.83 6.33 15.62
C ASP A 25 -4.31 6.14 15.61
N TYR A 26 -3.82 4.99 16.09
CA TYR A 26 -2.40 4.67 16.03
C TYR A 26 -1.88 4.68 14.59
N PHE A 27 -2.50 3.90 13.69
CA PHE A 27 -2.03 3.76 12.31
C PHE A 27 -2.25 5.04 11.49
N GLU A 28 -3.35 5.76 11.73
CA GLU A 28 -3.61 7.06 11.11
C GLU A 28 -2.55 8.09 11.53
N ASN A 29 -2.29 8.23 12.83
CA ASN A 29 -1.27 9.15 13.33
C ASN A 29 0.14 8.75 12.91
N ALA A 30 0.45 7.45 12.86
CA ALA A 30 1.73 6.96 12.35
C ALA A 30 1.90 7.34 10.87
N ALA A 31 0.89 7.12 10.03
CA ALA A 31 0.96 7.52 8.62
C ALA A 31 1.17 9.03 8.45
N ILE A 32 0.46 9.87 9.23
CA ILE A 32 0.61 11.33 9.18
C ILE A 32 2.02 11.76 9.64
N ARG A 33 2.55 11.16 10.71
CA ARG A 33 3.91 11.45 11.22
C ARG A 33 5.03 11.04 10.26
N ALA A 34 4.73 10.22 9.25
CA ALA A 34 5.68 9.89 8.19
C ALA A 34 6.02 11.09 7.29
N ILE A 35 5.17 12.13 7.26
CA ILE A 35 5.46 13.40 6.56
C ILE A 35 6.76 14.01 7.11
N ASP A 36 6.92 13.96 8.44
CA ASP A 36 8.12 14.41 9.14
C ASP A 36 9.24 13.36 9.19
N LYS A 37 9.09 12.20 8.53
CA LYS A 37 10.01 11.04 8.60
C LYS A 37 10.19 10.50 10.04
N LYS A 38 9.17 10.64 10.89
CA LYS A 38 9.17 10.23 12.31
C LYS A 38 8.43 8.91 12.55
N THR A 39 8.33 8.05 11.54
CA THR A 39 7.55 6.81 11.63
C THR A 39 8.33 5.64 11.06
N MET A 40 8.24 4.52 11.77
CA MET A 40 8.78 3.23 11.33
C MET A 40 7.64 2.33 10.88
N SER A 41 7.99 1.43 9.98
CA SER A 41 7.11 0.35 9.53
C SER A 41 6.69 -0.53 10.72
N THR A 42 5.42 -0.95 10.75
CA THR A 42 4.81 -1.63 11.90
C THR A 42 3.96 -2.82 11.45
N ALA A 43 4.09 -3.96 12.14
CA ALA A 43 3.29 -5.15 11.94
C ALA A 43 2.12 -5.22 12.95
N LEU A 44 0.89 -5.30 12.46
CA LEU A 44 -0.30 -5.66 13.23
C LEU A 44 -0.46 -7.19 13.23
N LEU A 45 -0.20 -7.81 14.37
CA LEU A 45 -0.20 -9.26 14.54
C LEU A 45 -1.43 -9.71 15.33
N GLY A 46 -1.97 -10.86 14.98
CA GLY A 46 -3.03 -11.50 15.76
C GLY A 46 -3.64 -12.69 15.04
N GLN A 47 -4.57 -13.40 15.67
CA GLN A 47 -5.23 -14.56 15.06
C GLN A 47 -6.07 -14.18 13.84
N LYS A 48 -6.43 -15.17 13.02
CA LYS A 48 -7.37 -14.97 11.90
C LYS A 48 -8.71 -14.46 12.43
N ARG A 49 -9.38 -13.60 11.65
CA ARG A 49 -10.70 -13.03 11.98
C ARG A 49 -10.74 -12.07 13.18
N MET A 50 -9.59 -11.51 13.59
CA MET A 50 -9.51 -10.47 14.64
C MET A 50 -9.79 -9.05 14.15
N GLY A 51 -10.17 -8.87 12.88
CA GLY A 51 -10.52 -7.55 12.32
C GLY A 51 -9.34 -6.72 11.82
N LYS A 52 -8.14 -7.30 11.67
CA LYS A 52 -6.94 -6.59 11.16
C LYS A 52 -7.15 -5.96 9.78
N THR A 53 -7.70 -6.72 8.83
CA THR A 53 -8.08 -6.24 7.50
C THR A 53 -9.03 -5.04 7.59
N GLU A 54 -10.02 -5.11 8.48
CA GLU A 54 -11.01 -4.05 8.68
C GLU A 54 -10.36 -2.77 9.21
N ILE A 55 -9.39 -2.88 10.13
CA ILE A 55 -8.58 -1.75 10.62
C ILE A 55 -7.85 -1.08 9.44
N PHE A 56 -7.11 -1.84 8.64
CA PHE A 56 -6.31 -1.27 7.53
C PHE A 56 -7.17 -0.61 6.47
N LYS A 57 -8.29 -1.23 6.08
CA LYS A 57 -9.24 -0.64 5.14
C LYS A 57 -9.79 0.70 5.64
N ARG A 58 -10.18 0.75 6.92
CA ARG A 58 -10.73 1.95 7.56
C ARG A 58 -9.70 3.07 7.65
N VAL A 59 -8.46 2.75 8.04
CA VAL A 59 -7.37 3.74 8.09
C VAL A 59 -7.05 4.29 6.69
N ALA A 60 -6.96 3.42 5.68
CA ALA A 60 -6.73 3.85 4.31
C ALA A 60 -7.85 4.78 3.80
N ASN A 61 -9.12 4.45 4.08
CA ASN A 61 -10.27 5.31 3.75
C ASN A 61 -10.21 6.65 4.48
N ARG A 62 -9.94 6.65 5.80
CA ARG A 62 -9.83 7.89 6.60
C ARG A 62 -8.73 8.81 6.06
N LEU A 63 -7.54 8.26 5.82
CA LEU A 63 -6.41 9.01 5.27
C LEU A 63 -6.71 9.54 3.87
N PHE A 64 -7.42 8.78 3.05
CA PHE A 64 -7.82 9.25 1.73
C PHE A 64 -8.74 10.46 1.87
N ASP A 65 -9.80 10.38 2.68
CA ASP A 65 -10.85 11.40 2.73
C ASP A 65 -10.50 12.64 3.57
N SER A 66 -9.62 12.52 4.58
CA SER A 66 -9.40 13.58 5.57
C SER A 66 -8.36 14.64 5.17
N GLN A 67 -7.59 14.40 4.11
CA GLN A 67 -6.44 15.22 3.74
C GLN A 67 -6.73 16.16 2.57
N ASN A 68 -6.01 17.30 2.51
CA ASN A 68 -6.03 18.15 1.33
C ASN A 68 -5.13 17.55 0.24
N HIS A 69 -5.71 16.80 -0.69
CA HIS A 69 -5.01 16.10 -1.78
C HIS A 69 -4.05 16.95 -2.63
N LYS A 70 -4.23 18.28 -2.65
CA LYS A 70 -3.39 19.22 -3.39
C LYS A 70 -2.19 19.75 -2.59
N SER A 71 -2.14 19.48 -1.30
CA SER A 71 -1.03 19.90 -0.44
C SER A 71 0.18 18.98 -0.60
N GLU A 72 1.38 19.53 -0.44
CA GLU A 72 2.61 18.75 -0.35
C GLU A 72 2.76 18.07 1.03
N GLN A 73 2.02 18.55 2.03
CA GLN A 73 1.99 18.03 3.39
C GLN A 73 0.89 16.98 3.55
N THR A 74 0.95 15.92 2.74
CA THR A 74 0.00 14.79 2.78
C THR A 74 0.71 13.46 2.70
N VAL A 75 0.12 12.45 3.31
CA VAL A 75 0.47 11.04 3.10
C VAL A 75 -0.50 10.40 2.12
N ILE A 76 0.03 9.74 1.09
CA ILE A 76 -0.78 8.97 0.13
C ILE A 76 -0.96 7.56 0.70
N PRO A 77 -2.17 7.15 1.15
CA PRO A 77 -2.40 5.79 1.59
C PRO A 77 -2.46 4.86 0.37
N ILE A 78 -1.79 3.72 0.44
CA ILE A 78 -1.87 2.66 -0.57
C ILE A 78 -2.27 1.38 0.14
N TYR A 79 -3.45 0.85 -0.14
CA TYR A 79 -3.85 -0.47 0.37
C TYR A 79 -3.56 -1.54 -0.67
N PHE A 80 -2.88 -2.62 -0.25
CA PHE A 80 -2.63 -3.80 -1.08
C PHE A 80 -2.84 -5.06 -0.26
N GLN A 81 -3.67 -5.98 -0.76
CA GLN A 81 -3.91 -7.27 -0.12
C GLN A 81 -3.20 -8.38 -0.89
N PHE A 82 -2.37 -9.15 -0.19
CA PHE A 82 -1.68 -10.28 -0.80
C PHE A 82 -2.65 -11.43 -1.06
N SER A 83 -2.70 -11.89 -2.31
CA SER A 83 -3.51 -13.05 -2.69
C SER A 83 -2.91 -14.34 -2.16
N ASP A 84 -3.78 -15.28 -1.80
CA ASP A 84 -3.49 -16.67 -1.49
C ASP A 84 -3.51 -17.59 -2.73
N THR A 85 -3.39 -17.03 -3.93
CA THR A 85 -3.31 -17.79 -5.19
C THR A 85 -1.93 -17.65 -5.84
N MET A 86 -1.57 -18.62 -6.70
CA MET A 86 -0.31 -18.56 -7.44
C MET A 86 -0.24 -17.32 -8.34
N LYS A 87 0.85 -16.57 -8.20
CA LYS A 87 1.24 -15.53 -9.17
C LYS A 87 2.64 -15.84 -9.66
N SER A 88 2.92 -15.57 -10.94
CA SER A 88 4.30 -15.52 -11.39
C SER A 88 4.97 -14.25 -10.87
N ARG A 89 6.30 -14.21 -10.82
CA ARG A 89 7.10 -13.01 -10.50
C ARG A 89 6.61 -11.78 -11.27
N LYS A 90 6.39 -11.96 -12.58
CA LYS A 90 5.88 -10.93 -13.48
C LYS A 90 4.47 -10.48 -13.11
N GLN A 91 3.55 -11.42 -12.92
CA GLN A 91 2.16 -11.07 -12.61
C GLN A 91 2.07 -10.32 -11.29
N PHE A 92 2.80 -10.80 -10.27
CA PHE A 92 2.92 -10.09 -9.00
C PHE A 92 3.43 -8.66 -9.18
N ALA A 93 4.52 -8.48 -9.92
CA ALA A 93 5.11 -7.17 -10.15
C ALA A 93 4.14 -6.21 -10.85
N ILE A 94 3.47 -6.67 -11.91
CA ILE A 94 2.47 -5.87 -12.64
C ILE A 94 1.32 -5.48 -11.71
N ASP A 95 0.74 -6.43 -10.97
CA ASP A 95 -0.40 -6.16 -10.09
C ASP A 95 -0.02 -5.18 -8.96
N TYR A 96 1.17 -5.33 -8.38
CA TYR A 96 1.65 -4.49 -7.28
C TYR A 96 1.95 -3.07 -7.77
N MET A 97 2.66 -2.92 -8.90
CA MET A 97 2.96 -1.61 -9.50
C MET A 97 1.70 -0.90 -9.98
N GLU A 98 0.77 -1.63 -10.62
CA GLU A 98 -0.51 -1.07 -11.05
C GLU A 98 -1.31 -0.56 -9.85
N ASN A 99 -1.42 -1.35 -8.77
CA ASN A 99 -2.12 -0.93 -7.57
C ASN A 99 -1.51 0.36 -6.99
N LEU A 100 -0.17 0.44 -6.89
CA LEU A 100 0.53 1.64 -6.45
C LEU A 100 0.15 2.87 -7.30
N LEU A 101 0.23 2.76 -8.62
CA LEU A 101 -0.07 3.87 -9.53
C LEU A 101 -1.55 4.27 -9.50
N ARG A 102 -2.47 3.32 -9.40
CA ARG A 102 -3.91 3.60 -9.26
C ARG A 102 -4.21 4.37 -8.01
N TRP A 103 -3.69 3.93 -6.86
CA TRP A 103 -3.89 4.62 -5.59
C TRP A 103 -3.25 6.01 -5.58
N TYR A 104 -2.03 6.11 -6.10
CA TYR A 104 -1.34 7.39 -6.23
C TYR A 104 -2.17 8.39 -7.06
N ALA A 105 -2.63 7.96 -8.24
CA ALA A 105 -3.41 8.79 -9.13
C ALA A 105 -4.79 9.13 -8.55
N ALA A 106 -5.47 8.15 -7.95
CA ALA A 106 -6.75 8.33 -7.28
C ALA A 106 -6.65 9.39 -6.20
N PHE A 107 -5.63 9.32 -5.35
CA PHE A 107 -5.45 10.29 -4.28
C PHE A 107 -5.14 11.68 -4.83
N LYS A 108 -4.14 11.82 -5.74
CA LYS A 108 -3.73 13.12 -6.27
C LYS A 108 -4.83 13.84 -7.04
N LEU A 109 -5.70 13.10 -7.71
CA LEU A 109 -6.81 13.64 -8.49
C LEU A 109 -8.14 13.67 -7.73
N ASN A 110 -8.18 13.14 -6.51
CA ASN A 110 -9.40 12.85 -5.76
C ASN A 110 -10.44 12.08 -6.63
N GLN A 111 -9.99 10.99 -7.25
CA GLN A 111 -10.80 10.12 -8.12
C GLN A 111 -10.82 8.67 -7.62
N PRO A 112 -11.68 8.34 -6.64
CA PRO A 112 -11.84 6.97 -6.10
C PRO A 112 -12.13 5.89 -7.15
N SER A 113 -12.77 6.27 -8.26
CA SER A 113 -13.14 5.37 -9.34
C SER A 113 -11.96 4.64 -9.98
N LEU A 114 -10.75 5.21 -9.93
CA LEU A 114 -9.53 4.56 -10.45
C LEU A 114 -9.16 3.28 -9.69
N ILE A 115 -9.62 3.15 -8.44
CA ILE A 115 -9.46 1.98 -7.57
C ILE A 115 -10.71 1.10 -7.63
N GLN A 116 -11.90 1.69 -7.50
CA GLN A 116 -13.17 0.95 -7.42
C GLN A 116 -13.58 0.29 -8.74
N HIS A 117 -13.21 0.90 -9.87
CA HIS A 117 -13.58 0.48 -11.22
C HIS A 117 -12.34 0.50 -12.12
N PRO A 118 -11.39 -0.43 -11.91
CA PRO A 118 -10.12 -0.41 -12.64
C PRO A 118 -10.35 -0.66 -14.14
N GLY A 119 -9.97 0.33 -14.96
CA GLY A 119 -9.92 0.21 -16.43
C GLY A 119 -8.63 -0.48 -16.92
N ASP A 120 -8.30 -0.32 -18.21
CA ASP A 120 -7.09 -0.91 -18.78
C ASP A 120 -5.78 -0.32 -18.22
N LYS A 121 -4.72 -1.12 -18.19
CA LYS A 121 -3.40 -0.75 -17.65
C LYS A 121 -2.68 0.30 -18.50
N LYS A 122 -2.82 0.24 -19.83
CA LYS A 122 -2.20 1.21 -20.76
C LYS A 122 -2.93 2.55 -20.68
N ASP A 123 -4.25 2.50 -20.55
CA ASP A 123 -5.06 3.72 -20.37
C ASP A 123 -4.71 4.44 -19.06
N LEU A 124 -4.41 3.69 -17.98
CA LEU A 124 -3.94 4.27 -16.72
C LEU A 124 -2.66 5.11 -16.90
N ILE A 125 -1.68 4.60 -17.65
CA ILE A 125 -0.41 5.31 -17.90
C ILE A 125 -0.69 6.64 -18.60
N ASN A 126 -1.39 6.59 -19.74
CA ASN A 126 -1.73 7.78 -20.51
C ASN A 126 -2.53 8.79 -19.67
N PHE A 127 -3.47 8.28 -18.87
CA PHE A 127 -4.29 9.10 -18.00
C PHE A 127 -3.44 9.85 -16.95
N ILE A 128 -2.50 9.16 -16.29
CA ILE A 128 -1.59 9.79 -15.33
C ILE A 128 -0.74 10.86 -16.01
N GLU A 129 -0.12 10.55 -17.15
CA GLU A 129 0.77 11.47 -17.86
C GLU A 129 0.06 12.75 -18.33
N VAL A 130 -1.24 12.68 -18.60
CA VAL A 130 -2.06 13.82 -19.04
C VAL A 130 -2.62 14.63 -17.86
N LYS A 131 -2.87 13.99 -16.71
CA LYS A 131 -3.66 14.59 -15.61
C LYS A 131 -2.83 15.01 -14.40
N ILE A 132 -1.63 14.49 -14.25
CA ILE A 132 -0.77 14.73 -13.07
C ILE A 132 0.55 15.33 -13.55
N ASP A 133 1.00 16.39 -12.88
CA ASP A 133 2.33 16.93 -13.10
C ASP A 133 3.38 15.89 -12.70
N ILE A 134 4.15 15.42 -13.69
CA ILE A 134 5.13 14.34 -13.50
C ILE A 134 6.37 14.89 -12.80
N ASN A 135 6.58 14.45 -11.56
CA ASN A 135 7.87 14.59 -10.87
C ASN A 135 8.79 13.39 -11.16
N GLU A 136 10.04 13.48 -10.71
CA GLU A 136 11.06 12.45 -10.96
C GLU A 136 10.63 11.06 -10.45
N GLY A 137 10.07 10.97 -9.24
CA GLY A 137 9.59 9.70 -8.69
C GLY A 137 8.47 9.07 -9.52
N LEU A 138 7.49 9.87 -9.97
CA LEU A 138 6.37 9.40 -10.79
C LEU A 138 6.84 9.00 -12.19
N MET A 139 7.79 9.72 -12.77
CA MET A 139 8.43 9.36 -14.04
C MET A 139 9.07 7.97 -13.95
N ILE A 140 9.89 7.73 -12.93
CA ILE A 140 10.55 6.43 -12.70
C ILE A 140 9.50 5.32 -12.53
N ALA A 141 8.42 5.59 -11.80
CA ALA A 141 7.36 4.59 -11.59
C ALA A 141 6.60 4.24 -12.85
N ILE A 142 6.27 5.22 -13.69
CA ILE A 142 5.65 5.01 -14.99
C ILE A 142 6.58 4.21 -15.90
N ASP A 143 7.87 4.57 -15.97
CA ASP A 143 8.84 3.88 -16.83
C ASP A 143 9.06 2.43 -16.41
N GLN A 144 9.16 2.16 -15.11
CA GLN A 144 9.27 0.78 -14.61
C GLN A 144 8.00 -0.01 -14.89
N PHE A 145 6.82 0.59 -14.75
CA PHE A 145 5.57 -0.09 -15.07
C PHE A 145 5.45 -0.39 -16.57
N LYS A 146 5.81 0.56 -17.44
CA LYS A 146 5.91 0.34 -18.90
C LYS A 146 6.88 -0.81 -19.22
N ALA A 147 8.04 -0.84 -18.58
CA ALA A 147 9.02 -1.92 -18.76
C ALA A 147 8.46 -3.27 -18.28
N ALA A 148 7.74 -3.32 -17.15
CA ALA A 148 7.10 -4.53 -16.64
C ALA A 148 6.06 -5.09 -17.62
N LEU A 149 5.24 -4.22 -18.23
CA LEU A 149 4.25 -4.61 -19.23
C LEU A 149 4.88 -5.17 -20.51
N ASN A 150 6.09 -4.72 -20.86
CA ASN A 150 6.81 -5.09 -22.08
C ASN A 150 7.92 -6.14 -21.85
N ASP A 151 7.93 -6.84 -20.71
CA ASP A 151 8.97 -7.83 -20.36
C ASP A 151 10.41 -7.26 -20.30
N GLY A 152 10.55 -5.96 -20.08
CA GLY A 152 11.83 -5.26 -20.06
C GLY A 152 12.53 -5.21 -18.69
N LEU A 153 11.97 -5.82 -17.65
CA LEU A 153 12.55 -5.79 -16.30
C LEU A 153 13.30 -7.08 -15.95
N THR A 154 14.53 -6.92 -15.49
CA THR A 154 15.26 -7.94 -14.74
C THR A 154 14.80 -7.91 -13.28
N LEU A 155 14.44 -9.08 -12.71
CA LEU A 155 13.90 -9.22 -11.35
C LEU A 155 12.68 -8.30 -11.10
N PRO A 156 11.58 -8.46 -11.87
CA PRO A 156 10.42 -7.58 -11.80
C PRO A 156 9.81 -7.50 -10.39
N GLU A 157 9.83 -8.59 -9.63
CA GLU A 157 9.35 -8.66 -8.24
C GLU A 157 10.13 -7.74 -7.30
N GLN A 158 11.45 -7.66 -7.45
CA GLN A 158 12.29 -6.78 -6.64
C GLN A 158 12.00 -5.31 -6.99
N LYS A 159 11.91 -5.01 -8.29
CA LYS A 159 11.59 -3.66 -8.76
C LYS A 159 10.22 -3.20 -8.24
N ALA A 160 9.22 -4.08 -8.27
CA ALA A 160 7.89 -3.77 -7.76
C ALA A 160 7.88 -3.46 -6.26
N VAL A 161 8.53 -4.30 -5.44
CA VAL A 161 8.58 -4.13 -3.98
C VAL A 161 9.28 -2.83 -3.59
N MET A 162 10.34 -2.45 -4.30
CA MET A 162 11.09 -1.23 -4.03
C MET A 162 10.40 0.04 -4.58
N LEU A 163 9.46 -0.10 -5.50
CA LEU A 163 8.92 1.05 -6.24
C LEU A 163 8.22 2.09 -5.36
N PRO A 164 7.39 1.74 -4.35
CA PRO A 164 6.80 2.75 -3.46
C PRO A 164 7.84 3.63 -2.77
N ARG A 165 8.95 3.02 -2.30
CA ARG A 165 10.06 3.73 -1.68
C ARG A 165 10.75 4.68 -2.67
N VAL A 166 11.01 4.22 -3.89
CA VAL A 166 11.61 5.01 -4.96
C VAL A 166 10.71 6.20 -5.32
N LEU A 167 9.42 5.94 -5.53
CA LEU A 167 8.41 6.96 -5.82
C LEU A 167 8.33 8.01 -4.71
N ALA A 168 8.30 7.58 -3.45
CA ALA A 168 8.28 8.47 -2.29
C ALA A 168 9.54 9.35 -2.22
N TYR A 169 10.72 8.75 -2.37
CA TYR A 169 11.99 9.44 -2.22
C TYR A 169 12.25 10.46 -3.33
N TYR A 170 12.22 10.04 -4.60
CA TYR A 170 12.50 10.92 -5.74
C TYR A 170 11.34 11.87 -6.07
N GLY A 171 10.11 11.49 -5.69
CA GLY A 171 8.94 12.35 -5.89
C GLY A 171 8.71 13.38 -4.78
N ASN A 172 9.55 13.40 -3.74
CA ASN A 172 9.33 14.18 -2.51
C ASN A 172 7.89 14.02 -1.98
N THR A 173 7.42 12.77 -1.93
CA THR A 173 6.05 12.41 -1.54
C THR A 173 6.10 11.46 -0.35
N THR A 174 5.19 11.62 0.59
CA THR A 174 5.01 10.65 1.68
C THR A 174 3.98 9.61 1.27
N ILE A 175 4.34 8.34 1.37
CA ILE A 175 3.47 7.20 1.03
C ILE A 175 3.32 6.32 2.27
N ALA A 176 2.12 5.87 2.59
CA ALA A 176 1.91 4.86 3.63
C ALA A 176 1.36 3.58 2.98
N MET A 177 2.15 2.51 3.02
CA MET A 177 1.75 1.21 2.48
C MET A 177 1.00 0.43 3.55
N PHE A 178 -0.24 0.04 3.27
CA PHE A 178 -1.06 -0.85 4.10
C PHE A 178 -1.15 -2.22 3.40
N LEU A 179 -0.27 -3.12 3.83
CA LEU A 179 -0.10 -4.45 3.26
C LEU A 179 -0.90 -5.48 4.08
N ASP A 180 -2.03 -5.92 3.55
CA ASP A 180 -2.89 -6.89 4.23
C ASP A 180 -2.58 -8.33 3.83
N GLU A 181 -2.77 -9.26 4.76
CA GLU A 181 -2.49 -10.70 4.60
C GLU A 181 -1.03 -10.96 4.20
N PHE A 182 -0.08 -10.19 4.75
CA PHE A 182 1.33 -10.22 4.35
C PHE A 182 1.98 -11.59 4.50
N GLN A 183 1.52 -12.42 5.44
CA GLN A 183 2.03 -13.79 5.57
C GLN A 183 1.80 -14.67 4.33
N ASN A 184 0.91 -14.27 3.41
CA ASN A 184 0.65 -15.03 2.19
C ASN A 184 1.86 -15.12 1.26
N ILE A 185 2.85 -14.23 1.41
CA ILE A 185 4.11 -14.29 0.66
C ILE A 185 4.96 -15.52 1.00
N LEU A 186 4.70 -16.17 2.13
CA LEU A 186 5.38 -17.41 2.55
C LEU A 186 4.70 -18.67 2.02
N LEU A 187 3.54 -18.55 1.39
CA LEU A 187 2.82 -19.73 0.93
C LEU A 187 3.63 -20.42 -0.17
N PRO A 188 3.73 -21.76 -0.20
CA PRO A 188 4.56 -22.51 -1.15
C PRO A 188 4.28 -22.22 -2.62
N GLN A 189 3.11 -21.66 -2.89
CA GLN A 189 2.63 -21.25 -4.20
C GLN A 189 3.25 -19.94 -4.71
N TYR A 190 3.89 -19.14 -3.85
CA TYR A 190 4.84 -18.12 -4.28
C TYR A 190 6.20 -18.79 -4.48
N ASP A 191 6.47 -19.26 -5.71
CA ASP A 191 7.73 -19.93 -6.09
C ASP A 191 8.90 -18.93 -6.30
N PHE A 192 8.87 -17.81 -5.57
CA PHE A 192 9.89 -16.78 -5.60
C PHE A 192 9.91 -16.02 -4.28
N ASP A 193 11.13 -15.73 -3.80
CA ASP A 193 11.32 -15.02 -2.54
C ASP A 193 11.27 -13.51 -2.76
N ILE A 194 10.31 -12.85 -2.13
CA ILE A 194 10.21 -11.38 -2.04
C ILE A 194 10.46 -10.85 -0.63
N VAL A 195 10.59 -11.73 0.36
CA VAL A 195 10.78 -11.36 1.77
C VAL A 195 12.06 -10.54 1.92
N GLY A 196 13.14 -11.00 1.29
CA GLY A 196 14.42 -10.30 1.29
C GLY A 196 14.31 -8.87 0.73
N PHE A 197 13.54 -8.67 -0.34
CA PHE A 197 13.35 -7.35 -0.94
C PHE A 197 12.51 -6.43 -0.04
N PHE A 198 11.55 -6.99 0.70
CA PHE A 198 10.77 -6.20 1.65
C PHE A 198 11.62 -5.70 2.82
N GLN A 199 12.67 -6.41 3.25
CA GLN A 199 13.54 -5.94 4.34
C GLN A 199 14.08 -4.53 4.06
N GLU A 200 14.56 -4.29 2.84
CA GLU A 200 15.04 -2.97 2.44
C GLU A 200 13.88 -1.98 2.20
N ALA A 201 12.77 -2.43 1.59
CA ALA A 201 11.64 -1.56 1.29
C ALA A 201 11.02 -0.93 2.55
N VAL A 202 10.91 -1.70 3.64
CA VAL A 202 10.26 -1.26 4.88
C VAL A 202 11.11 -0.32 5.75
N GLU A 203 12.40 -0.16 5.46
CA GLU A 203 13.27 0.76 6.21
C GLU A 203 13.07 2.24 5.82
N SER A 204 12.24 2.52 4.81
CA SER A 204 12.00 3.89 4.34
C SER A 204 11.13 4.69 5.31
N LEU A 205 11.66 5.78 5.85
CA LEU A 205 10.93 6.69 6.74
C LEU A 205 9.89 7.55 6.02
N SER A 206 10.05 7.80 4.71
CA SER A 206 9.06 8.49 3.86
C SER A 206 8.07 7.54 3.19
N CYS A 207 8.28 6.22 3.36
CA CYS A 207 7.41 5.18 2.85
C CYS A 207 7.24 4.05 3.88
N PRO A 208 6.68 4.32 5.08
CA PRO A 208 6.42 3.26 6.05
C PRO A 208 5.47 2.21 5.48
N HIS A 209 5.73 0.97 5.85
CA HIS A 209 4.92 -0.19 5.55
C HIS A 209 4.25 -0.68 6.83
N PHE A 210 2.94 -0.54 6.88
CA PHE A 210 2.10 -1.19 7.86
C PHE A 210 1.66 -2.52 7.28
N VAL A 211 1.92 -3.61 8.00
CA VAL A 211 1.61 -4.96 7.51
C VAL A 211 0.67 -5.66 8.48
N THR A 212 -0.31 -6.41 7.99
CA THR A 212 -1.04 -7.35 8.84
C THR A 212 -0.45 -8.75 8.70
N GLY A 213 -0.50 -9.53 9.77
CA GLY A 213 -0.35 -10.96 9.60
C GLY A 213 -0.65 -11.82 10.81
N SER A 214 -0.53 -13.13 10.59
CA SER A 214 -0.59 -14.11 11.69
C SER A 214 0.67 -14.01 12.52
N ALA A 215 0.53 -13.88 13.85
CA ALA A 215 1.65 -13.83 14.79
C ALA A 215 2.60 -15.05 14.64
N VAL A 216 2.02 -16.23 14.34
CA VAL A 216 2.77 -17.48 14.14
C VAL A 216 3.65 -17.42 12.89
N SER A 217 3.14 -16.84 11.80
CA SER A 217 3.83 -16.80 10.50
C SER A 217 4.81 -15.63 10.40
N MET A 218 4.54 -14.52 11.08
CA MET A 218 5.31 -13.27 10.98
C MET A 218 6.60 -13.26 11.80
N ASN A 219 6.76 -14.15 12.78
CA ASN A 219 7.99 -14.21 13.59
C ASN A 219 9.26 -14.50 12.77
N LEU A 220 9.11 -15.04 11.56
CA LEU A 220 10.20 -15.36 10.64
C LEU A 220 10.47 -14.28 9.57
N LEU A 221 9.56 -13.31 9.40
CA LEU A 221 9.50 -12.51 8.17
C LEU A 221 10.27 -11.19 8.23
N MET A 222 10.20 -10.42 9.32
CA MET A 222 10.74 -9.05 9.30
C MET A 222 11.31 -8.60 10.66
N CYS A 223 12.64 -8.49 10.73
CA CYS A 223 13.39 -7.95 11.87
C CYS A 223 13.24 -6.42 12.09
N PRO A 224 13.06 -5.56 11.05
CA PRO A 224 13.02 -4.11 11.26
C PRO A 224 11.64 -3.53 11.64
N LEU A 225 10.58 -4.36 11.70
CA LEU A 225 9.23 -3.87 12.01
C LEU A 225 8.97 -3.79 13.52
N MET A 226 8.38 -2.68 13.96
CA MET A 226 7.72 -2.64 15.27
C MET A 226 6.54 -3.62 15.27
N LYS A 227 6.35 -4.40 16.33
CA LYS A 227 5.24 -5.37 16.43
C LYS A 227 4.15 -4.84 17.37
N LEU A 228 2.91 -4.84 16.90
CA LEU A 228 1.72 -4.51 17.67
C LEU A 228 0.76 -5.70 17.62
N GLU A 229 0.33 -6.20 18.78
CA GLU A 229 -0.56 -7.36 18.87
C GLU A 229 -2.01 -6.92 19.13
N ILE A 230 -2.94 -7.49 18.37
CA ILE A 230 -4.38 -7.40 18.65
C ILE A 230 -4.80 -8.63 19.47
N LEU A 231 -5.33 -8.37 20.66
CA LEU A 231 -5.85 -9.37 21.59
C LEU A 231 -7.33 -9.68 21.31
#